data_AF-A0A511DH10-F1
#
_entry.id   AF-A0A511DH10-F1
#
_cell.length_a   1.000
_cell.length_b   1.000
_cell.length_c   1.000
_cell.angle_alpha   90.00
_cell.angle_beta   90.00
_cell.angle_gamma   90.00
#
_symmetry.space_group_name_H-M   'P 1'
#
loop_
_entity.id
_entity.type
_entity.pdbx_description
1 polymer ?
#
loop_
_entity_poly.entity_id
_entity_poly.type
_entity_poly.pdbx_seq_one_letter_code
_entity_poly.pdbx_strand_id
1 'polypeptide(L)' 'MAIAPPAVTGLQRLITDLADEFDGRVTRTGVRAEVLGAVQDLEGQTAPGAVEELAHRLARYRLQTQLGGDVDLDARS' A
#
# COMPACT_ATOMS: atom_id res chain seq x y z
N MET A 1 -11.26 24.99 12.31
CA MET A 1 -10.81 23.61 12.60
C MET A 1 -11.19 22.76 11.39
N ALA A 2 -10.24 22.48 10.49
CA ALA A 2 -10.52 21.72 9.28
C ALA A 2 -10.55 20.23 9.63
N ILE A 3 -11.73 19.61 9.56
CA ILE A 3 -11.87 18.16 9.64
C ILE A 3 -11.41 17.63 8.29
N ALA A 4 -10.25 16.96 8.24
CA ALA A 4 -9.81 16.29 7.04
C ALA A 4 -10.89 15.28 6.60
N PRO A 5 -11.18 15.15 5.29
CA PRO A 5 -12.18 14.20 4.82
C PRO A 5 -11.84 12.78 5.29
N PRO A 6 -12.83 11.94 5.60
CA PRO A 6 -12.63 10.62 6.24
C PRO A 6 -11.63 9.73 5.48
N ALA A 7 -11.54 9.89 4.16
CA ALA A 7 -10.59 9.18 3.30
C ALA A 7 -9.12 9.51 3.61
N VAL A 8 -8.79 10.75 4.00
CA VAL A 8 -7.41 11.19 4.30
C VAL A 8 -6.95 10.63 5.65
N THR A 9 -7.87 10.51 6.62
CA THR A 9 -7.58 9.91 7.93
C THR A 9 -7.42 8.39 7.84
N GLY A 10 -8.22 7.70 7.02
CA GLY A 10 -8.06 6.26 6.77
C GLY A 10 -6.73 5.94 6.09
N LEU A 11 -6.34 6.74 5.09
CA LEU A 11 -5.09 6.56 4.36
C LEU A 11 -3.85 6.70 5.25
N GLN A 12 -3.83 7.69 6.15
CA GLN A 12 -2.71 7.89 7.06
C GLN A 12 -2.58 6.75 8.08
N ARG A 13 -3.71 6.19 8.54
CA ARG A 13 -3.72 4.99 9.39
C ARG A 13 -3.16 3.80 8.62
N LEU A 14 -3.64 3.56 7.40
CA LEU A 14 -3.16 2.49 6.53
C LEU A 14 -1.64 2.54 6.29
N ILE A 15 -1.10 3.73 6.02
CA ILE A 15 0.34 3.94 5.87
C ILE A 15 1.10 3.63 7.17
N THR A 16 0.52 3.96 8.32
CA THR A 16 1.15 3.73 9.63
C THR A 16 1.16 2.23 9.95
N ASP A 17 0.02 1.55 9.81
CA ASP A 17 -0.11 0.13 10.08
C ASP A 17 0.81 -0.71 9.17
N LEU A 18 0.90 -0.37 7.88
CA LEU A 18 1.81 -1.05 6.96
C LEU A 18 3.27 -0.67 7.19
N ALA A 19 3.57 0.56 7.64
CA ALA A 19 4.94 0.93 7.97
C ALA A 19 5.44 0.14 9.20
N ASP A 20 4.58 -0.08 10.19
CA ASP A 20 4.90 -0.89 11.36
C ASP A 20 5.03 -2.37 10.99
N GLU A 21 4.19 -2.91 10.11
CA GLU A 21 4.28 -4.30 9.66
C GLU A 21 5.56 -4.59 8.86
N PHE A 22 6.00 -3.63 8.04
CA PHE A 22 7.18 -3.77 7.18
C PHE A 22 8.42 -3.07 7.76
N ASP A 23 8.40 -2.73 9.05
CA ASP A 23 9.52 -2.08 9.72
C ASP A 23 10.79 -2.93 9.60
N GLY A 24 11.91 -2.26 9.32
CA GLY A 24 13.19 -2.91 9.05
C GLY A 24 13.31 -3.65 7.72
N ARG A 25 12.25 -3.72 6.90
CA ARG A 25 12.27 -4.34 5.55
C ARG A 25 12.03 -3.36 4.43
N VAL A 26 11.12 -2.41 4.63
CA VAL A 26 10.79 -1.36 3.65
C VAL A 26 10.79 -0.02 4.35
N THR A 27 11.39 0.99 3.72
CA THR A 27 11.37 2.33 4.30
C THR A 27 9.94 2.87 4.36
N ARG A 28 9.66 3.68 5.38
CA ARG A 28 8.36 4.36 5.53
C ARG A 28 7.96 5.17 4.29
N THR A 29 8.95 5.75 3.60
CA THR A 29 8.75 6.46 2.33
C THR A 29 8.32 5.51 1.21
N GLY A 30 8.90 4.31 1.13
CA GLY A 30 8.51 3.27 0.18
C GLY A 30 7.10 2.76 0.42
N VAL A 31 6.76 2.45 1.68
CA VAL A 31 5.39 2.03 2.06
C VAL A 31 4.37 3.10 1.68
N ARG A 32 4.67 4.38 1.93
CA ARG A 32 3.78 5.48 1.55
C ARG A 32 3.58 5.57 0.03
N ALA A 33 4.63 5.39 -0.76
CA ALA A 33 4.54 5.43 -2.22
C ALA A 33 3.65 4.29 -2.75
N GLU A 34 3.83 3.07 -2.23
CA GLU A 34 3.01 1.91 -2.62
C GLU A 34 1.55 2.07 -2.25
N VAL A 35 1.26 2.56 -1.04
CA VAL A 35 -0.12 2.80 -0.60
C VAL A 35 -0.79 3.88 -1.44
N LEU A 36 -0.08 4.96 -1.78
CA LEU A 36 -0.61 6.00 -2.68
C LEU A 36 -0.83 5.48 -4.10
N GLY A 37 0.06 4.62 -4.61
CA GLY A 37 -0.12 3.96 -5.90
C GLY A 37 -1.35 3.05 -5.90
N ALA A 38 -1.52 2.23 -4.86
CA ALA A 38 -2.67 1.35 -4.71
C ALA A 38 -4.00 2.11 -4.62
N VAL A 39 -4.03 3.27 -3.93
CA VAL A 39 -5.23 4.12 -3.90
C VAL A 39 -5.53 4.71 -5.27
N GLN A 40 -4.54 5.26 -5.97
CA GLN A 40 -4.73 5.83 -7.31
C GLN A 40 -5.19 4.77 -8.33
N ASP A 41 -4.70 3.53 -8.22
CA ASP A 41 -5.14 2.42 -9.07
C ASP A 41 -6.62 2.05 -8.85
N LEU A 42 -7.14 2.29 -7.64
CA LEU A 42 -8.52 1.99 -7.24
C LEU A 42 -9.46 3.18 -7.39
N GLU A 43 -8.93 4.40 -7.35
CA GLU A 43 -9.66 5.64 -7.62
C GLU A 43 -10.18 5.62 -9.07
N GLY A 44 -11.52 5.70 -9.21
CA GLY A 44 -12.21 5.65 -10.50
C GLY A 44 -12.78 4.29 -10.89
N GLN A 45 -12.48 3.20 -10.17
CA GLN A 45 -13.00 1.85 -10.47
C GLN A 45 -13.75 1.19 -9.29
N THR A 46 -13.77 1.82 -8.11
CA THR A 46 -14.27 1.18 -6.87
C THR A 46 -15.15 2.14 -6.05
N ALA A 47 -16.24 1.62 -5.47
CA ALA A 47 -17.08 2.38 -4.54
C ALA A 47 -16.27 2.79 -3.28
N PRO A 48 -16.47 4.03 -2.76
CA PRO A 48 -15.60 4.64 -1.73
C PRO A 48 -15.47 3.87 -0.41
N GLY A 49 -16.36 2.91 -0.12
CA GLY A 49 -16.30 2.07 1.08
C GLY A 49 -15.41 0.82 0.97
N ALA A 50 -15.02 0.39 -0.23
CA ALA A 50 -14.19 -0.81 -0.45
C ALA A 50 -12.74 -0.48 -0.83
N VAL A 51 -12.44 0.80 -1.09
CA VAL A 51 -11.12 1.27 -1.53
C VAL A 51 -10.06 1.03 -0.45
N GLU A 52 -10.37 1.26 0.83
CA GLU A 52 -9.41 1.09 1.93
C GLU A 52 -8.98 -0.37 2.10
N GLU A 53 -9.94 -1.30 2.14
CA GLU A 53 -9.65 -2.73 2.25
C GLU A 53 -8.90 -3.28 1.02
N LEU A 54 -9.31 -2.86 -0.17
CA LEU A 54 -8.67 -3.32 -1.41
C LEU A 54 -7.27 -2.70 -1.59
N ALA A 55 -7.09 -1.43 -1.20
CA ALA A 55 -5.77 -0.79 -1.20
C ALA A 55 -4.82 -1.48 -0.23
N HIS A 56 -5.31 -1.83 0.97
CA HIS A 56 -4.54 -2.59 1.94
C HIS A 56 -4.09 -3.94 1.37
N ARG A 57 -5.02 -4.72 0.78
CA ARG A 57 -4.70 -6.04 0.19
C ARG A 57 -3.70 -5.93 -0.97
N LEU A 58 -3.89 -4.95 -1.85
CA LEU A 58 -3.02 -4.75 -3.02
C LEU A 58 -1.62 -4.30 -2.62
N ALA A 59 -1.51 -3.32 -1.72
CA ALA A 59 -0.22 -2.85 -1.21
C ALA A 59 0.53 -3.98 -0.51
N ARG A 60 -0.16 -4.76 0.34
CA ARG A 60 0.41 -5.94 1.00
C ARG A 60 0.94 -6.96 0.01
N TYR A 61 0.18 -7.27 -1.03
CA TYR A 61 0.60 -8.22 -2.07
C TYR A 61 1.85 -7.74 -2.84
N ARG A 62 1.90 -6.46 -3.22
CA ARG A 62 3.06 -5.86 -3.91
C ARG A 62 4.31 -5.91 -3.05
N LEU A 63 4.21 -5.53 -1.77
CA LEU A 63 5.33 -5.55 -0.83
C LEU A 63 5.83 -6.98 -0.57
N GLN A 64 4.93 -7.96 -0.45
CA GLN A 64 5.31 -9.37 -0.32
C GLN A 64 6.00 -9.90 -1.58
N THR A 65 5.51 -9.53 -2.76
CA THR A 65 6.13 -9.90 -4.03
C THR A 65 7.52 -9.29 -4.18
N GLN A 66 7.69 -8.03 -3.77
CA GLN A 66 9.00 -7.38 -3.79
C GLN A 66 10.01 -8.04 -2.83
N LEU A 67 9.54 -8.51 -1.68
CA LEU A 67 10.38 -9.23 -0.71
C LEU A 67 10.64 -10.70 -1.08
N GLY A 68 9.73 -11.33 -1.83
CA GLY A 68 9.85 -12.71 -2.31
C GLY A 68 10.49 -12.83 -3.70
N GLY A 69 10.52 -11.75 -4.47
CA GLY A 69 11.02 -11.69 -5.85
C GLY A 69 12.54 -11.53 -5.99
N ASP A 70 13.29 -11.55 -4.88
CA ASP A 70 14.76 -11.71 -4.91
C ASP A 70 15.17 -13.17 -5.21
N VAL A 71 14.20 -14.08 -5.37
CA VAL A 71 14.44 -15.47 -5.76
C VAL A 71 13.71 -15.73 -7.08
N ASP A 72 14.47 -15.98 -8.15
CA ASP A 72 14.05 -16.50 -9.47
C ASP A 72 13.84 -15.50 -10.64
N LEU A 73 14.79 -14.59 -10.91
CA LEU A 73 14.87 -13.90 -12.22
C LEU A 73 16.18 -14.10 -13.00
N ASP A 74 17.12 -14.90 -12.51
CA ASP A 74 18.35 -15.28 -13.25
C ASP A 74 18.28 -16.67 -13.92
N ALA A 75 17.07 -17.22 -14.12
CA ALA A 75 16.89 -18.60 -14.61
C ALA A 75 16.28 -18.73 -16.03
N ARG A 76 16.25 -17.69 -16.87
CA ARG A 76 15.89 -17.86 -18.29
C ARG A 76 16.69 -16.96 -19.26
N SER A 77 17.75 -17.59 -19.78
CA SER A 77 18.32 -17.56 -21.15
C SER A 77 18.62 -16.24 -21.83
#